data_AF-A0A418MJH6-F1
#
_entry.id   AF-A0A418MJH6-F1
#
_cell.length_a   1.000
_cell.length_b   1.000
_cell.length_c   1.000
_cell.angle_alpha   90.00
_cell.angle_beta   90.00
_cell.angle_gamma   90.00
#
_symmetry.space_group_name_H-M   'P 1'
#
loop_
_entity.id
_entity.type
_entity.pdbx_description
1 polymer ?
#
loop_
_entity_poly.entity_id
_entity_poly.type
_entity_poly.pdbx_seq_one_letter_code
_entity_poly.pdbx_strand_id
1 'polypeptide(L)' 'MANYQLVEKHAIEHHNEYFEVRINNNDPHPYSYFFTTNEENLEVVAEELVKEHASDAKDWTVIPHRKDS' A
#
# COMPACT_ATOMS: atom_id res chain seq x y z
N MET A 1 13.01 -6.19 -7.85
CA MET A 1 12.91 -5.56 -6.52
C MET A 1 12.22 -4.24 -6.74
N ALA A 2 10.94 -4.17 -6.38
CA ALA A 2 10.18 -2.94 -6.47
C ALA A 2 10.74 -1.93 -5.46
N ASN A 3 10.91 -0.67 -5.85
CA ASN A 3 11.43 0.35 -4.95
C ASN A 3 10.28 1.07 -4.26
N TYR A 4 10.07 0.79 -2.97
CA TYR A 4 9.00 1.38 -2.19
C TYR A 4 9.47 1.73 -0.79
N GLN A 5 8.78 2.70 -0.19
CA GLN A 5 8.97 3.07 1.20
C GLN A 5 7.65 2.97 1.92
N LEU A 6 7.59 2.13 2.97
CA LEU A 6 6.45 2.09 3.87
C LEU A 6 6.32 3.40 4.63
N VAL A 7 5.09 3.86 4.76
CA VAL A 7 4.74 5.10 5.46
C VAL A 7 3.77 4.74 6.57
N GLU A 8 4.04 5.22 7.77
CA GLU A 8 3.10 5.07 8.87
C GLU A 8 1.88 5.96 8.66
N LYS A 9 0.72 5.53 9.17
CA LYS A 9 -0.55 6.27 9.01
C LYS A 9 -0.49 7.73 9.50
N HIS A 10 0.36 8.06 10.49
CA HIS A 10 0.54 9.45 10.93
C HIS A 10 1.41 10.26 9.97
N ALA A 11 2.33 9.61 9.27
CA ALA A 11 3.25 10.26 8.35
C ALA A 11 2.61 10.57 6.99
N ILE A 12 1.54 9.85 6.59
CA ILE A 12 0.81 10.11 5.33
C ILE A 12 0.30 11.56 5.24
N GLU A 13 0.07 12.22 6.37
CA GLU A 13 -0.36 13.60 6.41
C GLU A 13 0.68 14.58 5.83
N HIS A 14 1.95 14.18 5.81
CA HIS A 14 3.05 14.96 5.25
C HIS A 14 3.35 14.61 3.78
N HIS A 15 2.68 13.61 3.20
CA HIS A 15 2.86 13.22 1.81
C HIS A 15 1.74 13.79 0.92
N ASN A 16 2.14 14.36 -0.21
CA ASN A 16 1.20 14.85 -1.23
C ASN A 16 0.57 13.72 -2.04
N GLU A 17 1.33 12.64 -2.26
CA GLU A 17 0.89 11.42 -2.91
C GLU A 17 1.41 10.23 -2.10
N TYR A 18 0.52 9.27 -1.85
CA TYR A 18 0.85 7.98 -1.26
C TYR A 18 -0.13 6.92 -1.78
N PHE A 19 0.17 5.66 -1.53
CA PHE A 19 -0.64 4.53 -1.95
C PHE A 19 -0.99 3.68 -0.74
N GLU A 20 -2.17 3.09 -0.76
CA GLU A 20 -2.66 2.15 0.25
C GLU A 20 -2.79 0.77 -0.39
N VAL A 21 -2.14 -0.25 0.16
CA VAL A 21 -2.52 -1.64 -0.08
C VAL A 21 -3.47 -2.06 1.02
N ARG A 22 -4.71 -2.34 0.67
CA ARG A 22 -5.71 -2.89 1.58
C ARG A 22 -5.79 -4.40 1.42
N ILE A 23 -5.72 -5.15 2.51
CA ILE A 23 -5.87 -6.61 2.51
C ILE A 23 -7.32 -6.97 2.84
N ASN A 24 -8.04 -7.57 1.89
CA ASN A 24 -9.46 -7.92 2.03
C ASN A 24 -9.65 -9.42 2.30
N ASN A 25 -8.92 -9.98 3.27
CA ASN A 25 -8.93 -11.41 3.61
C ASN A 25 -10.25 -11.92 4.25
N ASN A 26 -11.39 -11.33 3.89
CA ASN A 26 -12.72 -11.60 4.46
C ASN A 26 -12.74 -11.45 6.00
N ASP A 27 -11.80 -10.67 6.53
CA ASP A 27 -11.68 -10.35 7.94
C ASP A 27 -12.59 -9.15 8.27
N PRO A 28 -13.28 -9.17 9.42
CA PRO A 28 -14.07 -8.02 9.87
C PRO A 28 -13.23 -6.74 10.08
N HIS A 29 -11.91 -6.85 10.19
CA HIS A 29 -10.98 -5.72 10.30
C HIS A 29 -9.91 -5.79 9.21
N PRO A 30 -10.23 -5.35 7.96
CA PRO A 30 -9.22 -5.26 6.93
C PRO A 30 -8.10 -4.34 7.39
N TYR A 31 -6.86 -4.81 7.28
CA TYR A 31 -5.68 -4.01 7.56
C TYR A 31 -5.10 -3.46 6.27
N SER A 32 -4.49 -2.29 6.38
CA SER A 32 -3.92 -1.56 5.26
C SER A 32 -2.47 -1.20 5.54
N TYR A 33 -1.64 -1.28 4.50
CA TYR A 33 -0.30 -0.73 4.48
C TYR A 33 -0.27 0.50 3.60
N PHE A 34 0.44 1.54 4.04
CA PHE A 34 0.63 2.75 3.26
C PHE A 34 2.07 2.79 2.78
N PHE A 35 2.28 3.22 1.55
CA PHE A 35 3.61 3.31 0.96
C PHE A 35 3.70 4.43 -0.07
N THR A 36 4.92 4.85 -0.35
CA THR A 36 5.26 5.75 -1.46
C THR A 36 6.22 5.03 -2.39
N THR A 37 6.08 5.25 -3.68
CA THR A 37 6.94 4.66 -4.71
C THR A 37 7.08 5.62 -5.89
N ASN A 38 8.20 5.52 -6.59
CA ASN A 38 8.41 6.18 -7.89
C ASN A 38 8.22 5.19 -9.05
N GLU A 39 7.85 3.94 -8.77
CA GLU A 39 7.62 2.93 -9.79
C GLU A 39 6.34 3.23 -10.56
N GLU A 40 6.38 3.10 -11.88
CA GLU A 40 5.18 3.22 -12.73
C GLU A 40 4.18 2.08 -12.47
N ASN A 41 4.69 0.89 -12.13
CA ASN A 41 3.85 -0.29 -11.93
C ASN A 41 3.56 -0.54 -10.45
N LEU A 42 2.45 0.04 -9.99
CA LEU A 42 1.98 -0.08 -8.61
C LEU A 42 1.58 -1.51 -8.24
N GLU A 43 1.10 -2.32 -9.19
CA GLU A 43 0.70 -3.71 -8.93
C GLU A 43 1.90 -4.57 -8.54
N VAL A 44 3.05 -4.36 -9.20
CA VAL A 44 4.31 -5.07 -8.86
C VAL A 44 4.79 -4.67 -7.48
N VAL A 45 4.73 -3.38 -7.14
CA VAL A 45 5.10 -2.90 -5.81
C VAL A 45 4.20 -3.50 -4.73
N ALA A 46 2.89 -3.49 -4.96
CA ALA A 46 1.93 -4.04 -4.02
C ALA A 46 2.06 -5.54 -3.87
N GLU A 47 2.31 -6.29 -4.94
CA GLU A 47 2.54 -7.73 -4.87
C GLU A 47 3.76 -8.06 -4.01
N GLU A 48 4.87 -7.35 -4.19
CA GLU A 48 6.09 -7.54 -3.38
C GLU A 48 5.83 -7.17 -1.91
N LEU A 49 5.19 -6.02 -1.65
CA LEU A 49 4.83 -5.58 -0.30
C LEU A 49 3.95 -6.61 0.40
N VAL A 50 2.96 -7.16 -0.31
CA VAL A 50 2.07 -8.21 0.21
C VAL A 50 2.87 -9.47 0.48
N LYS A 51 3.73 -9.93 -0.43
CA LYS A 51 4.57 -11.11 -0.17
C LYS A 51 5.48 -10.94 1.04
N GLU A 52 6.02 -9.75 1.26
CA GLU A 52 6.94 -9.45 2.37
C GLU A 52 6.22 -9.25 3.72
N HIS A 53 5.10 -8.52 3.73
CA HIS A 53 4.44 -8.08 4.97
C HIS A 53 3.10 -8.76 5.26
N ALA A 54 2.50 -9.40 4.27
CA ALA A 54 1.20 -10.04 4.36
C ALA A 54 1.15 -11.31 3.50
N SER A 55 2.12 -12.21 3.68
CA SER A 55 2.25 -13.43 2.88
C SER A 55 1.03 -14.36 2.93
N ASP A 56 0.15 -14.19 3.93
CA ASP A 56 -1.14 -14.90 4.06
C ASP A 56 -2.31 -14.18 3.33
N ALA A 57 -2.07 -13.00 2.75
CA ALA A 57 -3.07 -12.27 1.98
C ALA A 57 -3.48 -13.05 0.72
N LYS A 58 -4.78 -13.33 0.61
CA LYS A 58 -5.40 -13.97 -0.56
C LYS A 58 -6.03 -12.95 -1.49
N ASP A 59 -6.49 -11.83 -0.95
CA ASP A 59 -7.09 -10.73 -1.70
C ASP A 59 -6.56 -9.39 -1.19
N TRP A 60 -6.18 -8.52 -2.11
CA TRP A 60 -5.71 -7.17 -1.81
C TRP A 60 -6.04 -6.20 -2.93
N THR A 61 -6.03 -4.91 -2.61
CA THR A 61 -6.31 -3.84 -3.57
C THR A 61 -5.40 -2.66 -3.31
N VAL A 62 -4.92 -2.03 -4.38
CA VAL A 62 -4.10 -0.81 -4.31
C VAL A 62 -4.99 0.39 -4.55
N ILE A 63 -4.90 1.37 -3.66
CA ILE A 63 -5.69 2.60 -3.70
C ILE A 63 -4.69 3.78 -3.75
N PRO A 64 -4.65 4.53 -4.86
CA PRO A 64 -3.85 5.75 -4.93
C PRO A 64 -4.53 6.88 -4.16
N HIS A 65 -3.79 7.52 -3.27
CA HIS A 65 -4.21 8.69 -2.52
C HIS A 65 -3.39 9.90 -2.96
N ARG A 66 -4.04 10.85 -3.63
CA ARG A 66 -3.45 12.14 -3.98
C ARG A 66 -4.19 13.23 -3.22
N LYS A 67 -3.45 14.10 -2.53
CA LYS A 67 -3.98 15.35 -2.00
C LYS A 67 -4.09 16.34 -3.16
N ASP A 68 -5.13 16.19 -3.97
CA ASP A 68 -5.55 17.24 -4.89
C ASP A 68 -6.16 18.37 -4.04
N SER A 69 -5.58 19.57 -4.13
CA SER A 69 -5.88 20.77 -3.31
C SER A 69 -7.35 21.17 -3.25
#